data_AF-A0A1G6M9G4-F1
#
_entry.id   AF-A0A1G6M9G4-F1
#
_cell.length_a   1.000
_cell.length_b   1.000
_cell.length_c   1.000
_cell.angle_alpha   90.00
_cell.angle_beta   90.00
_cell.angle_gamma   90.00
#
_symmetry.space_group_name_H-M   'P 1'
#
loop_
_entity.id
_entity.type
_entity.pdbx_description
1 polymer ?
#
loop_
_entity_poly.entity_id
_entity_poly.type
_entity_poly.pdbx_seq_one_letter_code
_entity_poly.pdbx_strand_id
1 'polypeptide(L)' 'MATPPIVIHRPTPSGGRRVTVHYEGRDEILGLAHSDHDVIVFLSEAGLEEADRLLDNPVWVEWRGGRAHHYEAA' A
#
# COMPACT_ATOMS: atom_id res chain seq x y z
N MET A 1 -1.39 19.00 5.18
CA MET A 1 -0.67 17.78 5.59
C MET A 1 -0.24 17.10 4.31
N ALA A 2 1.02 16.71 4.18
CA ALA A 2 1.46 15.95 3.00
C ALA A 2 0.81 14.57 3.07
N THR A 3 0.05 14.19 2.03
CA THR A 3 -0.44 12.82 1.91
C THR A 3 0.78 11.92 1.68
N PRO A 4 0.92 10.82 2.42
CA PRO A 4 1.99 9.87 2.15
C PRO A 4 1.87 9.36 0.72
N PRO A 5 2.99 9.18 0.01
CA PRO A 5 3.01 8.79 -1.39
C PRO A 5 2.39 7.42 -1.65
N ILE A 6 2.25 6.56 -0.64
CA ILE A 6 1.65 5.23 -0.75
C ILE A 6 0.55 5.10 0.30
N VAL A 7 -0.63 4.69 -0.11
CA VAL A 7 -1.77 4.42 0.78
C VAL A 7 -2.26 2.99 0.58
N ILE A 8 -2.25 2.23 1.67
CA ILE A 8 -2.79 0.88 1.72
C ILE A 8 -4.12 0.93 2.44
N HIS A 9 -5.20 0.75 1.68
CA HIS A 9 -6.57 0.89 2.16
C HIS A 9 -6.99 -0.27 3.06
N ARG A 10 -8.14 -0.13 3.72
CA ARG A 10 -8.72 -1.17 4.59
C ARG A 10 -8.83 -2.52 3.87
N PRO A 11 -8.79 -3.64 4.60
CA PRO A 11 -9.12 -4.93 4.02
C PRO A 11 -10.52 -4.91 3.38
N THR A 12 -10.63 -5.53 2.21
CA THR A 12 -11.92 -5.68 1.53
C THR A 12 -12.74 -6.79 2.19
N PRO A 13 -14.08 -6.84 1.98
CA PRO A 13 -14.90 -7.94 2.51
C PRO A 13 -14.49 -9.33 2.00
N SER A 14 -13.84 -9.40 0.82
CA SER A 14 -13.28 -10.65 0.26
C SER A 14 -11.82 -10.90 0.67
N GLY A 15 -11.25 -10.06 1.52
CA GLY A 15 -9.83 -10.05 1.84
C GLY A 15 -8.98 -9.25 0.84
N GLY A 16 -7.72 -9.07 1.20
CA GLY A 16 -6.78 -8.21 0.50
C GLY A 16 -7.01 -6.72 0.76
N ARG A 17 -6.02 -5.90 0.41
CA ARG A 17 -5.98 -4.46 0.60
C ARG A 17 -5.62 -3.79 -0.72
N ARG A 18 -6.39 -2.76 -1.10
CA ARG A 18 -6.06 -1.97 -2.28
C ARG A 18 -4.83 -1.12 -1.99
N VAL A 19 -3.89 -1.07 -2.93
CA VAL A 19 -2.68 -0.24 -2.86
C VAL A 19 -2.82 0.92 -3.85
N THR A 20 -2.61 2.14 -3.36
CA THR A 20 -2.65 3.36 -4.16
C THR A 20 -1.35 4.12 -3.99
N VAL A 21 -0.80 4.65 -5.09
CA VAL A 21 0.31 5.59 -5.07
C VAL A 21 -0.14 6.98 -5.48
N HIS A 22 0.45 7.99 -4.86
CA HIS A 22 0.21 9.40 -5.11
C HIS A 22 1.46 10.00 -5.75
N TYR A 23 1.41 10.20 -7.07
CA TYR A 23 2.52 10.76 -7.85
C TYR A 23 2.03 11.87 -8.78
N GLU A 24 2.79 12.96 -8.91
CA GLU A 24 2.45 14.12 -9.76
C GLU A 24 1.02 14.67 -9.57
N GLY A 25 0.50 14.59 -8.33
CA GLY A 25 -0.84 15.07 -7.99
C GLY A 25 -1.98 14.17 -8.46
N ARG A 26 -1.69 12.91 -8.81
CA ARG A 26 -2.67 11.89 -9.20
C ARG A 26 -2.56 10.65 -8.33
N ASP A 27 -3.69 9.97 -8.19
CA ASP A 27 -3.82 8.70 -7.48
C ASP A 27 -3.84 7.57 -8.51
N GLU A 28 -2.91 6.63 -8.41
CA GLU A 28 -2.84 5.45 -9.25
C GLU A 28 -3.03 4.19 -8.39
N ILE A 29 -3.88 3.27 -8.86
CA ILE A 29 -4.13 2.00 -8.17
C ILE A 29 -3.16 0.96 -8.73
N LEU A 30 -2.26 0.46 -7.89
CA LEU A 30 -1.31 -0.58 -8.29
C LEU A 30 -1.95 -1.97 -8.29
N GLY A 31 -2.89 -2.21 -7.38
CA GLY A 31 -3.58 -3.50 -7.31
C GLY A 31 -4.26 -3.79 -5.98
N LEU A 32 -4.67 -5.06 -5.84
CA LEU A 32 -5.22 -5.64 -4.61
C LEU A 32 -4.20 -6.63 -4.04
N ALA A 33 -3.54 -6.28 -2.94
CA ALA A 33 -2.53 -7.09 -2.28
C ALA A 33 -3.17 -7.99 -1.22
N HIS A 34 -2.78 -9.26 -1.15
CA HIS A 34 -3.22 -10.19 -0.11
C HIS A 34 -2.12 -10.47 0.93
N SER A 35 -0.93 -9.92 0.73
CA SER A 35 0.22 -10.03 1.61
C SER A 35 1.16 -8.84 1.46
N ASP A 36 2.10 -8.66 2.39
CA ASP A 36 3.18 -7.68 2.28
C ASP A 36 4.04 -7.91 1.05
N HIS A 37 4.23 -9.18 0.67
CA HIS A 37 4.96 -9.53 -0.53
C HIS A 37 4.30 -8.96 -1.79
N ASP A 38 2.97 -9.05 -1.90
CA ASP A 38 2.25 -8.49 -3.05
C ASP A 38 2.41 -6.96 -3.12
N VAL A 39 2.39 -6.29 -1.96
CA VAL A 39 2.65 -4.84 -1.91
C VAL A 39 4.07 -4.53 -2.39
N ILE A 40 5.07 -5.26 -1.91
CA ILE A 40 6.48 -5.08 -2.31
C ILE A 40 6.64 -5.27 -3.82
N VAL A 41 5.99 -6.30 -4.39
CA VAL A 41 6.00 -6.55 -5.84
C VAL A 41 5.38 -5.36 -6.58
N PHE A 42 4.20 -4.88 -6.17
CA PHE A 42 3.56 -3.72 -6.80
C PHE A 42 4.44 -2.47 -6.77
N LEU A 43 5.05 -2.17 -5.63
CA LEU A 43 5.94 -1.02 -5.49
C LEU A 43 7.20 -1.18 -6.36
N SER A 44 7.78 -2.37 -6.40
CA SER A 44 8.95 -2.67 -7.24
C SER A 44 8.60 -2.54 -8.73
N GLU A 45 7.43 -3.00 -9.16
CA GLU A 45 6.96 -2.84 -10.55
C GLU A 45 6.66 -1.38 -10.89
N ALA A 46 6.25 -0.58 -9.91
CA ALA A 46 6.11 0.88 -10.03
C ALA A 46 7.47 1.63 -10.00
N GLY A 47 8.60 0.92 -9.89
CA GLY A 47 9.95 1.49 -9.92
C GLY A 47 10.45 2.03 -8.58
N LEU A 48 9.79 1.69 -7.47
CA LEU A 48 10.25 2.06 -6.12
C LEU A 48 11.30 1.05 -5.65
N GLU A 49 12.54 1.52 -5.56
CA GLU A 49 13.64 0.76 -4.96
C GLU A 49 13.45 0.59 -3.45
N GLU A 50 14.00 -0.48 -2.87
CA GLU A 50 13.91 -0.78 -1.44
C GLU A 50 12.47 -0.85 -0.91
N ALA A 51 11.55 -1.35 -1.73
CA ALA A 51 10.11 -1.46 -1.41
C ALA A 51 9.81 -2.18 -0.09
N ASP A 52 10.64 -3.16 0.29
CA ASP A 52 10.56 -3.84 1.58
C ASP A 52 10.77 -2.89 2.77
N ARG A 53 11.73 -1.96 2.65
CA ARG A 53 12.01 -0.96 3.69
C ARG A 53 11.00 0.18 3.71
N LEU A 54 10.42 0.51 2.55
CA LEU A 54 9.40 1.54 2.43
C LEU A 54 8.11 1.14 3.14
N LEU A 55 7.77 -0.15 3.15
CA LEU A 55 6.52 -0.67 3.70
C LEU A 55 6.30 -0.28 5.17
N ASP A 56 7.38 -0.29 5.95
CA ASP A 56 7.38 0.05 7.38
C ASP A 56 7.60 1.54 7.66
N ASN A 57 7.81 2.36 6.62
CA ASN A 57 8.11 3.77 6.77
C ASN A 57 6.83 4.63 6.74
N PRO A 58 6.39 5.22 7.88
CA PRO A 58 5.14 5.98 7.96
C PRO A 58 5.16 7.31 7.18
N VAL A 59 6.34 7.78 6.74
CA VAL A 59 6.45 8.94 5.84
C VAL A 59 6.04 8.57 4.42
N TRP A 60 6.26 7.31 4.03
CA TRP A 60 5.97 6.81 2.69
C TRP A 60 4.63 6.10 2.62
N VAL A 61 4.34 5.26 3.61
CA VAL A 61 3.19 4.36 3.61
C VAL A 61 2.22 4.71 4.72
N GLU A 62 0.96 4.86 4.35
CA GLU A 62 -0.15 4.95 5.29
C GLU A 62 -1.04 3.70 5.20
N TRP A 63 -1.19 3.03 6.34
CA TRP A 63 -2.15 1.96 6.53
C TRP A 63 -3.48 2.54 6.99
N ARG A 64 -4.51 2.50 6.14
CA ARG A 64 -5.87 2.94 6.49
C ARG A 64 -6.73 1.76 6.88
N GLY A 65 -7.45 1.87 8.00
CA GLY A 65 -8.51 0.96 8.43
C GLY A 65 -8.04 -0.47 8.72
N GLY A 66 -8.02 -0.85 10.01
CA GLY A 66 -7.51 -2.14 10.46
C GLY A 66 -6.02 -2.09 10.82
N ARG A 67 -5.46 -3.25 11.19
CA ARG A 67 -4.05 -3.38 11.59
C ARG A 67 -3.16 -3.39 10.35
N ALA A 68 -2.00 -2.73 10.43
CA ALA A 68 -0.96 -2.86 9.41
C ALA A 68 -0.56 -4.33 9.23
N HIS A 69 -0.18 -4.72 8.01
CA HIS A 69 0.22 -6.09 7.65
C HIS A 69 -0.90 -7.15 7.79
N HIS A 70 -2.14 -6.72 8.03
CA HIS A 70 -3.29 -7.62 8.09
C HIS A 70 -4.19 -7.40 6.87
N TYR A 71 -4.42 -8.50 6.15
CA TYR A 71 -5.09 -8.51 4.84
C TYR A 71 -6.38 -9.34 4.84
N GLU A 72 -6.66 -10.05 5.92
CA GLU A 72 -7.90 -10.82 6.01
C GLU A 72 -9.10 -9.87 6.07
N ALA A 73 -10.28 -10.37 5.68
CA ALA A 73 -11.50 -9.58 5.70
C ALA A 73 -11.74 -8.99 7.10
N ALA A 74 -12.07 -7.70 7.13
CA ALA A 74 -12.33 -6.93 8.35
C ALA A 74 -13.75 -7.16 8.89
#